data_AF-A0A382YLJ8-F1
#
_entry.id   AF-A0A382YLJ8-F1
#
_cell.length_a   1.000
_cell.length_b   1.000
_cell.length_c   1.000
_cell.angle_alpha   90.00
_cell.angle_beta   90.00
_cell.angle_gamma   90.00
#
_symmetry.space_group_name_H-M   'P 1'
#
loop_
_entity.id
_entity.type
_entity.pdbx_description
1 polymer ?
#
loop_
_entity_poly.entity_id
_entity_poly.type
_entity_poly.pdbx_seq_one_letter_code
_entity_poly.pdbx_strand_id
1 'polypeptide(L)'
;MASKPNFILILADDMGYSDLGCYGSEINTPNIDSLASNGIRFSQMYNSARCCPSRAALLTGLNPQQTGVGHMVSTFGQSASINIPAYQGYLNETSAT
;
A
#
# COMPACT_ATOMS: atom_id res chain seq x y z
N MET A 1 31.79 3.23 -9.58
CA MET A 1 30.32 3.04 -9.66
C MET A 1 29.82 2.81 -8.24
N ALA A 2 28.77 3.52 -7.80
CA ALA A 2 28.17 3.24 -6.49
C ALA A 2 27.54 1.83 -6.51
N SER A 3 27.66 1.08 -5.40
CA SER A 3 26.98 -0.20 -5.27
C SER A 3 25.47 0.01 -5.34
N LYS A 4 24.76 -0.79 -6.15
CA LYS A 4 23.30 -0.76 -6.22
C LYS A 4 22.73 -1.01 -4.82
N PRO A 5 21.88 -0.11 -4.29
CA PRO A 5 21.30 -0.32 -2.97
C PRO A 5 20.29 -1.48 -2.99
N ASN A 6 20.12 -2.12 -1.84
CA ASN A 6 19.01 -3.03 -1.60
C ASN A 6 17.78 -2.24 -1.19
N PHE A 7 16.59 -2.69 -1.62
CA PHE A 7 15.32 -2.10 -1.21
C PHE A 7 14.55 -3.13 -0.37
N ILE A 8 14.14 -2.73 0.82
CA ILE A 8 13.26 -3.51 1.70
C ILE A 8 12.00 -2.69 1.93
N LEU A 9 10.86 -3.20 1.51
CA LEU A 9 9.56 -2.58 1.69
C LEU A 9 8.77 -3.36 2.75
N ILE A 10 8.48 -2.72 3.88
CA ILE A 10 7.69 -3.28 4.96
C ILE A 10 6.32 -2.59 4.94
N LEU A 11 5.27 -3.35 4.68
CA LEU A 11 3.89 -2.86 4.67
C LEU A 11 3.08 -3.61 5.74
N ALA A 12 2.65 -2.89 6.77
CA ALA A 12 1.73 -3.42 7.78
C ALA A 12 0.29 -3.45 7.24
N ASP A 13 -0.51 -4.43 7.69
CA ASP A 13 -1.93 -4.55 7.35
C ASP A 13 -2.78 -3.97 8.49
N ASP A 14 -3.64 -3.01 8.16
CA ASP A 14 -4.58 -2.35 9.08
C ASP A 14 -3.98 -1.66 10.33
N MET A 15 -2.68 -1.32 10.30
CA MET A 15 -2.04 -0.54 11.37
C MET A 15 -2.56 0.90 11.42
N GLY A 16 -2.99 1.34 12.61
CA GLY A 16 -3.43 2.70 12.87
C GLY A 16 -2.28 3.71 12.94
N TYR A 17 -2.61 4.99 12.73
CA TYR A 17 -1.60 6.07 12.71
C TYR A 17 -0.82 6.18 14.03
N SER A 18 -1.49 5.98 15.18
CA SER A 18 -0.91 6.11 16.51
C SER A 18 -0.60 4.77 17.17
N ASP A 19 -0.40 3.70 16.40
CA ASP A 19 -0.05 2.36 16.93
C ASP A 19 1.46 2.17 17.13
N LEU A 20 2.28 3.08 16.61
CA LEU A 20 3.73 3.08 16.77
C LEU A 20 4.16 4.10 17.82
N GLY A 21 5.13 3.74 18.66
CA GLY A 21 5.66 4.63 19.72
C GLY A 21 6.15 5.97 19.16
N CYS A 22 6.81 5.96 18.00
CA CYS A 22 7.27 7.16 17.29
C CYS A 22 6.15 8.07 16.75
N TYR A 23 4.89 7.65 16.83
CA TYR A 23 3.68 8.43 16.55
C TYR A 23 2.78 8.62 17.79
N GLY A 24 3.27 8.28 18.99
CA GLY A 24 2.59 8.55 20.27
C GLY A 24 1.87 7.36 20.91
N SER A 25 2.11 6.13 20.42
CA SER A 25 1.50 4.92 21.00
C SER A 25 2.09 4.51 22.35
N GLU A 26 1.30 3.78 23.13
CA GLU A 26 1.73 2.99 24.28
C GLU A 26 2.28 1.59 23.91
N ILE A 27 2.05 1.13 22.67
CA ILE A 27 2.52 -0.17 22.20
C ILE A 27 4.05 -0.16 22.07
N ASN A 28 4.70 -1.21 22.59
CA ASN A 28 6.14 -1.33 22.56
C ASN A 28 6.67 -1.74 21.17
N THR A 29 7.10 -0.76 20.36
CA THR A 29 7.55 -0.95 18.96
C THR A 29 9.03 -0.61 18.71
N PRO A 30 9.99 -1.11 19.51
CA PRO A 30 11.35 -0.56 19.59
C PRO A 30 12.14 -0.64 18.27
N ASN A 31 11.90 -1.68 17.46
CA ASN A 31 12.58 -1.82 16.16
C ASN A 31 12.13 -0.77 15.14
N ILE A 32 10.82 -0.47 15.11
CA ILE A 32 10.27 0.55 14.20
C ILE A 32 10.66 1.96 14.70
N ASP A 33 10.64 2.17 16.02
CA ASP A 33 11.05 3.45 16.62
C ASP A 33 12.54 3.74 16.39
N SER A 34 13.38 2.70 16.39
CA SER A 34 14.80 2.81 16.03
C SER A 34 14.98 3.20 14.56
N LEU A 35 14.22 2.61 13.64
CA LEU A 35 14.25 3.01 12.22
C LEU A 35 13.78 4.46 12.04
N ALA A 36 12.74 4.86 12.78
CA ALA A 36 12.16 6.20 12.68
C ALA A 36 13.08 7.29 13.25
N SER A 37 13.85 7.00 14.30
CA SER A 37 14.83 7.94 14.89
C SER A 37 16.09 8.11 14.05
N ASN A 38 16.47 7.09 13.26
CA ASN A 38 17.62 7.12 12.35
C ASN A 38 17.23 7.43 10.90
N GLY A 39 15.96 7.77 10.64
CA GLY A 39 15.40 7.92 9.31
C GLY A 39 14.53 9.16 9.17
N ILE A 40 13.59 9.10 8.23
CA ILE A 40 12.61 10.15 7.96
C ILE A 40 11.22 9.63 8.34
N ARG A 41 10.46 10.45 9.08
CA ARG A 41 9.05 10.19 9.41
C ARG A 41 8.14 11.06 8.55
N PHE A 42 6.98 10.51 8.19
CA PHE A 42 5.97 11.21 7.41
C PHE A 42 4.69 11.37 8.24
N SER A 43 4.30 12.60 8.54
CA SER A 43 2.99 12.91 9.13
C SER A 43 1.86 12.99 8.10
N GLN A 44 2.20 12.98 6.81
CA GLN A 44 1.29 13.11 5.68
C GLN A 44 1.63 12.08 4.58
N MET A 45 1.49 10.80 4.92
CA MET A 45 1.57 9.68 3.99
C MET A 45 0.16 9.11 3.80
N TYR A 46 -0.24 8.93 2.55
CA TYR A 46 -1.60 8.51 2.19
C TYR A 46 -1.57 7.19 1.43
N ASN A 47 -2.51 6.32 1.76
CA ASN A 47 -2.82 5.12 0.99
C ASN A 47 -4.27 5.22 0.48
N SER A 48 -4.75 4.17 -0.19
CA SER A 48 -6.18 4.05 -0.45
C SER A 48 -6.89 3.53 0.80
N ALA A 49 -8.20 3.75 0.90
CA ALA A 49 -9.00 3.33 2.07
C ALA A 49 -9.12 1.80 2.27
N ARG A 50 -8.45 0.96 1.44
CA ARG A 50 -8.54 -0.50 1.47
C ARG A 50 -7.24 -1.17 1.03
N CYS A 51 -7.02 -2.41 1.44
CA CYS A 51 -5.79 -3.16 1.21
C CYS A 51 -5.46 -3.39 -0.29
N CYS A 52 -6.40 -3.92 -1.10
CA CYS A 52 -6.12 -4.25 -2.50
C CYS A 52 -5.76 -3.02 -3.35
N PRO A 53 -6.54 -1.91 -3.30
CA PRO A 53 -6.20 -0.70 -4.04
C PRO A 53 -4.86 -0.07 -3.58
N SER A 54 -4.58 -0.07 -2.28
CA SER A 54 -3.31 0.43 -1.73
C SER A 54 -2.10 -0.37 -2.24
N ARG A 55 -2.21 -1.70 -2.27
CA ARG A 55 -1.15 -2.59 -2.78
C ARG A 55 -0.97 -2.43 -4.29
N ALA A 56 -2.05 -2.29 -5.04
CA ALA A 56 -1.99 -2.05 -6.48
C ALA A 56 -1.28 -0.73 -6.81
N ALA A 57 -1.62 0.36 -6.13
CA ALA A 57 -0.94 1.64 -6.31
C ALA A 57 0.55 1.57 -5.90
N LEU A 58 0.86 0.88 -4.80
CA LEU A 58 2.23 0.73 -4.31
C LEU A 58 3.15 -0.01 -5.29
N LEU A 59 2.66 -1.08 -5.90
CA LEU A 59 3.44 -1.92 -6.82
C LEU A 59 3.58 -1.30 -8.21
N THR A 60 2.59 -0.51 -8.65
CA THR A 60 2.55 0.01 -10.02
C THR A 60 2.92 1.48 -10.14
N GLY A 61 2.86 2.24 -9.04
CA GLY A 61 2.97 3.70 -9.06
C GLY A 61 1.78 4.40 -9.70
N LEU A 62 0.68 3.70 -9.99
CA LEU A 62 -0.50 4.24 -10.65
C LEU A 62 -1.66 4.44 -9.67
N ASN A 63 -2.62 5.29 -10.05
CA ASN A 63 -3.89 5.36 -9.34
C ASN A 63 -4.62 3.99 -9.45
N PRO A 64 -5.25 3.46 -8.38
CA PRO A 64 -5.81 2.11 -8.40
C PRO A 64 -6.81 1.84 -9.52
N GLN A 65 -7.62 2.84 -9.90
CA GLN A 65 -8.58 2.74 -11.01
C GLN A 65 -7.90 2.49 -12.36
N GLN A 66 -6.64 2.92 -12.53
CA GLN A 66 -5.85 2.65 -13.73
C GLN A 66 -5.24 1.24 -13.74
N THR A 67 -5.24 0.54 -12.60
CA THR A 67 -4.61 -0.79 -12.46
C THR A 67 -5.59 -1.95 -12.65
N GLY A 68 -6.90 -1.68 -12.64
CA GLY A 68 -7.94 -2.71 -12.59
C GLY A 68 -8.34 -3.15 -11.17
N VAL A 69 -7.70 -2.59 -10.14
CA VAL A 69 -7.97 -2.84 -8.72
C VAL A 69 -8.49 -1.57 -8.03
N GLY A 70 -9.48 -0.91 -8.64
CA GLY A 70 -10.13 0.28 -8.09
C GLY A 70 -10.99 0.02 -6.83
N HIS A 71 -11.19 -1.25 -6.45
CA HIS A 71 -11.96 -1.65 -5.27
C HIS A 71 -11.44 -2.98 -4.70
N MET A 72 -12.08 -3.48 -3.63
CA MET A 72 -11.89 -4.86 -3.17
C MET A 72 -12.15 -5.85 -4.31
N VAL A 73 -11.16 -6.72 -4.52
CA VAL A 73 -11.13 -7.73 -5.59
C VAL A 73 -12.34 -8.67 -5.57
N SER A 74 -12.97 -8.87 -4.41
CA SER A 74 -14.10 -9.77 -4.23
C SER A 74 -15.49 -9.10 -4.31
N THR A 75 -15.59 -7.77 -4.42
CA THR A 75 -16.89 -7.09 -4.39
C THR A 75 -17.53 -6.96 -5.76
N PHE A 76 -16.81 -6.43 -6.76
CA PHE A 76 -17.36 -6.17 -8.09
C PHE A 76 -17.02 -7.28 -9.10
N GLY A 77 -15.89 -7.96 -8.93
CA GLY A 77 -15.42 -9.03 -9.81
C GLY A 77 -16.19 -10.36 -9.74
N GLN A 78 -17.20 -10.49 -8.86
CA GLN A 78 -18.03 -11.70 -8.76
C GLN A 78 -19.35 -11.63 -9.53
N SER A 79 -19.79 -10.45 -9.98
CA SER A 79 -20.97 -10.34 -10.83
C SER A 79 -20.52 -10.37 -12.29
N ALA A 80 -20.53 -11.56 -12.91
CA ALA A 80 -20.14 -11.79 -14.31
C ALA A 80 -20.88 -10.90 -15.33
N SER A 81 -21.92 -10.17 -14.92
CA SER A 81 -22.71 -9.24 -15.72
C SER A 81 -22.15 -7.82 -15.85
N ILE A 82 -21.11 -7.43 -15.08
CA ILE A 82 -20.53 -6.08 -15.12
C ILE A 82 -19.00 -6.17 -15.26
N ASN A 83 -18.50 -6.02 -16.49
CA ASN A 83 -17.07 -5.86 -16.75
C ASN A 83 -16.72 -4.37 -16.84
N ILE A 84 -16.26 -3.80 -15.73
CA ILE A 84 -15.70 -2.44 -15.72
C ILE A 84 -14.18 -2.58 -15.58
N PRO A 85 -13.37 -2.18 -16.58
CA PRO A 85 -11.92 -2.39 -16.56
C PRO A 85 -11.22 -1.91 -15.29
N ALA A 86 -11.67 -0.79 -14.71
CA ALA A 86 -11.12 -0.25 -13.47
C ALA A 86 -11.37 -1.11 -12.21
N TYR A 87 -12.30 -2.07 -12.26
CA TYR A 87 -12.75 -2.89 -11.12
C TYR A 87 -12.72 -4.40 -11.42
N GLN A 88 -11.91 -4.82 -12.40
CA GLN A 88 -11.78 -6.23 -12.81
C GLN A 88 -11.24 -7.15 -11.70
N GLY A 89 -10.60 -6.60 -10.67
CA GLY A 89 -10.19 -7.34 -9.47
C GLY A 89 -8.80 -8.00 -9.54
N TYR A 90 -8.04 -7.71 -10.60
CA TYR A 90 -6.65 -8.11 -10.78
C TYR A 90 -5.92 -7.04 -11.59
N LEU A 91 -4.58 -7.01 -11.50
CA LEU A 91 -3.77 -6.05 -12.24
C LEU A 91 -3.93 -6.25 -13.74
N ASN A 92 -4.09 -5.16 -14.49
CA ASN A 92 -4.11 -5.21 -15.94
C ASN A 92 -2.70 -5.34 -16.53
N GLU A 93 -2.62 -5.82 -17.77
CA GLU A 93 -1.37 -6.06 -18.50
C GLU A 93 -0.61 -4.78 -18.88
N THR A 94 -1.24 -3.61 -18.68
CA THR A 94 -0.63 -2.31 -18.96
C THR A 94 0.05 -1.69 -17.74
N SER A 95 -0.16 -2.26 -16.56
CA SER A 95 0.48 -1.80 -15.32
C SER A 95 1.93 -2.28 -15.30
N ALA A 96 2.87 -1.38 -15.10
CA ALA A 96 4.26 -1.76 -14.84
C ALA A 96 4.35 -2.40 -13.46
N THR A 97 4.80 -3.65 -13.37
CA THR A 97 5.02 -4.41 -12.14
C THR A 97 6.36 -5.10 -12.18
#